data_AF-A0A0F9DL33-F1
#
_entry.id   AF-A0A0F9DL33-F1
#
_cell.length_a   1.000
_cell.length_b   1.000
_cell.length_c   1.000
_cell.angle_alpha   90.00
_cell.angle_beta   90.00
_cell.angle_gamma   90.00
#
_symmetry.space_group_name_H-M   'P 1'
#
loop_
_entity.id
_entity.type
_entity.pdbx_description
1 polymer ?
#
loop_
_entity_poly.entity_id
_entity_poly.type
_entity_poly.pdbx_seq_one_letter_code
_entity_poly.pdbx_strand_id
1 'polypeptide(L)'
;WYKAIDGVVFSENLPDEIIEALDDDLNTTLAIVHMDRLANEALDGNEQAARKLKSAGWLMGLLASKDWEYDRVPKEKKVDVSLIEKLISKRNKARIAKDFGRADEIRQELADMDIVLEDKDDTTIWRYD
;
A
#
# COMPACT_ATOMS: atom_id res chain seq x y z
N TRP A 1 -6.41 -6.92 -0.51
CA TRP A 1 -7.38 -5.88 -0.92
C TRP A 1 -6.72 -4.68 -1.61
N TYR A 2 -5.64 -4.08 -1.08
CA TYR A 2 -4.98 -2.91 -1.74
C TYR A 2 -4.60 -3.10 -3.21
N LYS A 3 -4.03 -4.27 -3.58
CA LYS A 3 -3.77 -4.61 -4.98
C LYS A 3 -5.04 -4.61 -5.84
N ALA A 4 -6.15 -5.09 -5.28
CA ALA A 4 -7.43 -5.21 -5.97
C ALA A 4 -8.09 -3.86 -6.24
N ILE A 5 -7.69 -2.80 -5.52
CA ILE A 5 -8.23 -1.44 -5.68
C ILE A 5 -7.19 -0.45 -6.23
N ASP A 6 -6.08 -0.95 -6.79
CA ASP A 6 -5.04 -0.08 -7.33
C ASP A 6 -5.57 0.73 -8.53
N GLY A 7 -5.32 2.04 -8.54
CA GLY A 7 -5.82 2.96 -9.57
C GLY A 7 -7.33 3.17 -9.59
N VAL A 8 -8.09 2.50 -8.71
CA VAL A 8 -9.55 2.59 -8.67
C VAL A 8 -9.97 3.93 -8.06
N VAL A 9 -10.90 4.64 -8.70
CA VAL A 9 -11.50 5.87 -8.15
C VAL A 9 -12.65 5.49 -7.22
N PHE A 10 -12.78 6.21 -6.10
CA PHE A 10 -13.90 6.01 -5.17
C PHE A 10 -15.25 6.28 -5.87
N SER A 11 -16.29 5.56 -5.43
CA SER A 11 -17.67 5.76 -5.86
C SER A 11 -18.59 5.76 -4.64
N GLU A 12 -19.65 6.57 -4.65
CA GLU A 12 -20.66 6.56 -3.59
C GLU A 12 -21.58 5.33 -3.65
N ASN A 13 -21.42 4.47 -4.66
CA ASN A 13 -22.21 3.23 -4.79
C ASN A 13 -21.68 2.16 -3.82
N LEU A 14 -22.34 2.06 -2.66
CA LEU A 14 -22.06 1.05 -1.65
C LEU A 14 -22.72 -0.29 -2.01
N PRO A 15 -22.03 -1.43 -1.80
CA PRO A 15 -22.61 -2.75 -2.05
C PRO A 15 -23.65 -3.11 -0.98
N ASP A 16 -24.87 -3.44 -1.43
CA ASP A 16 -26.02 -3.78 -0.58
C ASP A 16 -25.67 -4.87 0.43
N GLU A 17 -24.92 -5.91 0.04
CA GLU A 17 -24.59 -7.02 0.95
C GLU A 17 -23.74 -6.59 2.15
N ILE A 18 -22.98 -5.49 2.01
CA ILE A 18 -22.19 -4.92 3.11
C ILE A 18 -23.06 -4.01 3.98
N ILE A 19 -24.00 -3.28 3.37
CA ILE A 19 -24.97 -2.48 4.13
C ILE A 19 -25.84 -3.41 4.98
N GLU A 20 -26.41 -4.46 4.38
CA GLU A 20 -27.24 -5.45 5.06
C GLU A 20 -26.49 -6.12 6.22
N ALA A 21 -25.22 -6.48 6.03
CA ALA A 21 -24.40 -7.04 7.09
C ALA A 21 -24.16 -6.06 8.25
N LEU A 22 -24.01 -4.77 7.97
CA LEU A 22 -23.81 -3.76 9.01
C LEU A 22 -25.11 -3.34 9.70
N ASP A 23 -26.24 -3.36 8.97
CA ASP A 23 -27.57 -3.15 9.53
C ASP A 23 -27.97 -4.29 10.49
N ASP A 24 -27.45 -5.51 10.27
CA ASP A 24 -27.55 -6.63 11.20
C ASP A 24 -26.48 -6.55 12.31
N ASP A 25 -26.75 -5.75 13.34
CA ASP A 25 -25.93 -5.62 14.56
C ASP A 25 -24.44 -5.33 14.28
N LEU A 26 -24.16 -4.49 13.28
CA LEU A 26 -22.79 -4.15 12.86
C LEU A 26 -21.94 -5.41 12.64
N ASN A 27 -22.47 -6.44 11.96
CA ASN A 27 -21.78 -7.70 11.72
C ASN A 27 -20.57 -7.51 10.77
N THR A 28 -19.48 -6.99 11.33
CA THR A 28 -18.23 -6.71 10.60
C THR A 28 -17.59 -7.99 10.07
N THR A 29 -17.85 -9.14 10.70
CA THR A 29 -17.34 -10.42 10.23
C THR A 29 -17.93 -10.75 8.86
N LEU A 30 -19.26 -10.65 8.73
CA LEU A 30 -19.95 -10.88 7.46
C LEU A 30 -19.60 -9.81 6.42
N ALA A 31 -19.52 -8.55 6.83
CA ALA A 31 -19.06 -7.45 5.95
C ALA A 31 -17.65 -7.74 5.37
N ILE A 32 -16.71 -8.20 6.19
CA ILE A 32 -15.36 -8.59 5.75
C ILE A 32 -15.39 -9.76 4.76
N VAL A 33 -16.26 -10.75 4.97
CA VAL A 33 -16.43 -11.87 4.01
C VAL A 33 -16.90 -11.35 2.66
N HIS A 34 -17.87 -10.43 2.64
CA HIS A 34 -18.33 -9.81 1.39
C HIS A 34 -17.23 -8.97 0.73
N MET A 35 -16.43 -8.22 1.51
CA MET A 35 -15.27 -7.50 0.99
C MET A 35 -14.22 -8.43 0.37
N ASP A 36 -13.98 -9.60 0.97
CA ASP A 36 -12.99 -10.55 0.44
C ASP A 36 -13.45 -11.16 -0.89
N ARG A 37 -14.74 -11.47 -1.02
CA ARG A 37 -15.33 -11.86 -2.31
C ARG A 37 -15.11 -10.79 -3.38
N LEU A 38 -15.42 -9.52 -3.06
CA LEU A 38 -15.20 -8.39 -3.99
C LEU A 38 -13.73 -8.24 -4.38
N ALA A 39 -12.81 -8.51 -3.46
CA ALA A 39 -11.38 -8.46 -3.75
C ALA A 39 -10.94 -9.54 -4.74
N ASN A 40 -11.45 -10.76 -4.59
CA ASN A 40 -11.14 -11.84 -5.53
C ASN A 40 -11.69 -11.54 -6.92
N GLU A 41 -12.96 -11.12 -7.01
CA GLU A 41 -13.57 -10.72 -8.30
C GLU A 41 -12.79 -9.57 -8.97
N ALA A 42 -12.36 -8.58 -8.19
CA ALA A 42 -11.55 -7.46 -8.67
C ALA A 42 -10.17 -7.91 -9.19
N LEU A 43 -9.52 -8.86 -8.50
CA LEU A 43 -8.25 -9.44 -8.94
C LEU A 43 -8.40 -10.26 -10.23
N ASP A 44 -9.59 -10.84 -10.46
CA ASP A 44 -9.95 -11.53 -11.70
C ASP A 44 -10.35 -10.56 -12.84
N GLY A 45 -10.25 -9.25 -12.61
CA GLY A 45 -10.46 -8.21 -13.63
C GLY A 45 -11.84 -7.55 -13.59
N ASN A 46 -12.68 -7.84 -12.59
CA ASN A 46 -13.96 -7.16 -12.42
C ASN A 46 -13.76 -5.75 -11.82
N GLU A 47 -13.68 -4.74 -12.68
CA GLU A 47 -13.52 -3.35 -12.25
C GLU A 47 -14.66 -2.84 -11.35
N GLN A 48 -15.87 -3.35 -11.53
CA GLN A 48 -17.01 -2.92 -10.72
C GLN A 48 -16.91 -3.48 -9.30
N ALA A 49 -16.43 -4.72 -9.15
CA ALA A 49 -16.10 -5.28 -7.84
C ALA A 49 -14.98 -4.46 -7.17
N ALA A 50 -13.98 -4.02 -7.93
CA ALA A 50 -12.90 -3.18 -7.43
C ALA A 50 -13.41 -1.83 -6.88
N ARG A 51 -14.33 -1.18 -7.61
CA ARG A 51 -15.00 0.06 -7.14
C ARG A 51 -15.81 -0.20 -5.87
N LYS A 52 -16.64 -1.24 -5.85
CA LYS A 52 -17.43 -1.63 -4.67
C LYS A 52 -16.56 -1.91 -3.46
N LEU A 53 -15.44 -2.61 -3.63
CA LEU A 53 -14.48 -2.88 -2.57
C LEU A 53 -13.87 -1.59 -2.01
N LYS A 54 -13.52 -0.63 -2.88
CA LYS A 54 -12.99 0.66 -2.43
C LYS A 54 -14.02 1.44 -1.61
N SER A 55 -15.27 1.46 -2.05
CA SER A 55 -16.37 2.13 -1.34
C SER A 55 -16.67 1.46 0.00
N ALA A 56 -16.70 0.13 0.03
CA ALA A 56 -16.87 -0.65 1.25
C ALA A 56 -15.71 -0.44 2.24
N GLY A 57 -14.47 -0.41 1.74
CA GLY A 57 -13.30 -0.08 2.54
C GLY A 57 -13.48 1.27 3.22
N TRP A 58 -13.84 2.30 2.45
CA TRP A 58 -14.10 3.63 2.97
C TRP A 58 -15.18 3.66 4.06
N LEU A 59 -16.31 2.99 3.84
CA LEU A 59 -17.40 2.88 4.84
C LEU A 59 -16.91 2.24 6.14
N MET A 60 -16.08 1.20 6.03
CA MET A 60 -15.50 0.47 7.16
C MET A 60 -14.33 1.20 7.84
N GLY A 61 -13.93 2.39 7.36
CA GLY A 61 -12.74 3.08 7.84
C GLY A 61 -11.42 2.41 7.43
N LEU A 62 -11.45 1.58 6.38
CA LEU A 62 -10.33 0.84 5.82
C LEU A 62 -9.96 1.39 4.43
N LEU A 63 -8.79 0.98 3.91
CA LEU A 63 -8.40 1.23 2.51
C LEU A 63 -8.37 2.72 2.08
N ALA A 64 -8.23 3.65 3.04
CA ALA A 64 -8.29 5.09 2.81
C ALA A 64 -7.08 5.65 2.03
N SER A 65 -5.88 5.10 2.23
CA SER A 65 -4.67 5.45 1.48
C SER A 65 -3.89 4.19 1.09
N LYS A 66 -3.18 4.28 -0.04
CA LYS A 66 -2.17 3.29 -0.42
C LYS A 66 -0.98 3.27 0.56
N ASP A 67 -0.82 4.35 1.31
CA ASP A 67 0.30 4.64 2.21
C ASP A 67 0.13 4.05 3.61
N TRP A 68 -0.72 3.04 3.81
CA TRP A 68 -0.78 2.32 5.10
C TRP A 68 0.58 1.71 5.49
N GLU A 69 1.46 1.48 4.50
CA GLU A 69 2.86 1.08 4.70
C GLU A 69 3.70 2.23 5.30
N TYR A 70 3.36 3.48 4.97
CA TYR A 70 3.94 4.70 5.52
C TYR A 70 3.41 5.04 6.92
N ASP A 71 2.21 4.59 7.29
CA ASP A 71 1.70 4.75 8.66
C ASP A 71 2.44 3.88 9.70
N ARG A 72 3.40 3.06 9.27
CA ARG A 72 4.38 2.39 10.15
C ARG A 72 5.58 3.25 10.50
N VAL A 73 5.75 4.45 9.92
CA VAL A 73 6.79 5.39 10.36
C VAL A 73 6.45 5.85 11.78
N PRO A 74 7.28 5.57 12.80
CA PRO A 74 7.04 6.13 14.13
C PRO A 74 7.04 7.65 14.04
N LYS A 75 5.93 8.30 14.41
CA LYS A 75 5.74 9.76 14.37
C LYS A 75 6.81 10.57 15.12
N GLU A 76 7.61 9.90 15.95
CA GLU A 76 8.70 10.48 16.75
C GLU A 76 10.05 10.54 16.01
N LYS A 77 10.25 9.76 14.94
CA LYS A 77 11.44 9.86 14.10
C LYS A 77 11.21 10.95 13.04
N LYS A 78 11.69 12.18 13.30
CA LYS A 78 11.82 13.26 12.30
C LYS A 78 12.83 12.85 11.23
N VAL A 79 12.46 11.97 10.33
CA VAL A 79 13.33 11.56 9.24
C VAL A 79 13.01 12.41 8.03
N ASP A 80 14.07 12.93 7.41
CA ASP A 80 13.95 13.67 6.18
C ASP A 80 13.70 12.70 5.02
N VAL A 81 12.43 12.51 4.69
CA VAL A 81 11.98 11.67 3.58
C VAL A 81 12.61 12.12 2.25
N SER A 82 12.88 13.42 2.11
CA SER A 82 13.60 13.93 0.93
C SER A 82 15.03 13.39 0.85
N LEU A 83 15.68 13.18 1.99
CA LEU A 83 17.02 12.58 2.04
C LEU A 83 16.96 11.11 1.61
N ILE A 84 16.00 10.33 2.11
CA ILE A 84 15.80 8.92 1.73
C ILE A 84 15.61 8.79 0.22
N GLU A 85 14.66 9.53 -0.35
CA GLU A 85 14.36 9.48 -1.78
C GLU A 85 15.56 9.91 -2.64
N LYS A 86 16.36 10.88 -2.17
CA LYS A 86 17.61 11.27 -2.83
C LYS A 86 18.64 10.13 -2.81
N LEU A 87 18.79 9.43 -1.69
CA LEU A 87 19.71 8.30 -1.55
C LEU A 87 19.26 7.14 -2.46
N ILE A 88 17.97 6.78 -2.46
CA ILE A 88 17.42 5.75 -3.36
C ILE A 88 17.64 6.13 -4.82
N SER A 89 17.40 7.38 -5.20
CA SER A 89 17.68 7.87 -6.57
C SER A 89 19.16 7.73 -6.95
N LYS A 90 20.09 8.09 -6.04
CA LYS A 90 21.54 7.91 -6.25
C LYS A 90 21.90 6.43 -6.38
N ARG A 91 21.32 5.55 -5.55
CA ARG A 91 21.52 4.10 -5.61
C ARG A 91 21.08 3.54 -6.96
N ASN A 92 19.90 3.92 -7.44
CA ASN A 92 19.35 3.46 -8.71
C ASN A 92 20.20 3.95 -9.89
N LYS A 93 20.70 5.18 -9.84
CA LYS A 93 21.68 5.68 -10.83
C LYS A 93 22.98 4.88 -10.82
N ALA A 94 23.51 4.55 -9.63
CA ALA A 94 24.72 3.73 -9.50
C ALA A 94 24.51 2.32 -10.09
N ARG A 95 23.37 1.69 -9.82
CA ARG A 95 22.99 0.39 -10.42
C ARG A 95 22.91 0.44 -11.94
N ILE A 96 22.28 1.48 -12.51
CA ILE A 96 22.20 1.68 -13.97
C ILE A 96 23.60 1.86 -14.57
N ALA A 97 24.47 2.61 -13.87
CA ALA A 97 25.86 2.80 -14.25
C ALA A 97 26.77 1.57 -13.99
N LYS A 98 26.21 0.47 -13.45
CA LYS A 98 26.95 -0.74 -13.02
C LYS A 98 28.02 -0.48 -11.95
N ASP A 99 27.87 0.60 -11.20
CA ASP A 99 28.66 0.90 -10.01
C ASP A 99 28.02 0.24 -8.78
N PHE A 100 28.25 -1.06 -8.65
CA PHE A 100 27.67 -1.86 -7.56
C PHE A 100 28.27 -1.51 -6.20
N GLY A 101 29.55 -1.09 -6.15
CA GLY A 101 30.18 -0.65 -4.91
C GLY A 101 29.48 0.57 -4.32
N ARG A 102 29.23 1.60 -5.15
CA ARG A 102 28.51 2.79 -4.71
C ARG A 102 27.05 2.49 -4.35
N ALA A 103 26.40 1.56 -5.04
CA ALA A 103 25.05 1.14 -4.73
C ALA A 103 24.96 0.46 -3.35
N ASP A 104 25.93 -0.38 -3.00
CA ASP A 104 25.96 -1.06 -1.70
C ASP A 104 26.34 -0.11 -0.55
N GLU A 105 27.24 0.86 -0.77
CA GLU A 105 27.51 1.92 0.20
C GLU A 105 26.24 2.69 0.59
N ILE A 106 25.44 3.08 -0.42
CA ILE A 106 24.19 3.82 -0.19
C ILE A 106 23.14 2.92 0.50
N ARG A 107 23.13 1.61 0.18
CA ARG A 107 22.25 0.65 0.88
C ARG A 107 22.62 0.57 2.36
N GLN A 108 23.91 0.57 2.70
CA GLN A 108 24.35 0.57 4.09
C GLN A 108 24.01 1.90 4.79
N GLU A 109 24.20 3.04 4.14
CA GLU A 109 23.81 4.36 4.67
C GLU A 109 22.32 4.41 5.03
N LEU A 110 21.46 3.80 4.20
CA LEU A 110 20.03 3.68 4.47
C LEU A 110 19.75 2.69 5.61
N ALA A 111 20.45 1.56 5.67
CA ALA A 111 20.30 0.60 6.76
C ALA A 111 20.70 1.19 8.12
N ASP A 112 21.74 2.01 8.17
CA ASP A 112 22.19 2.72 9.38
C ASP A 112 21.16 3.77 9.86
N MET A 113 20.23 4.16 8.99
CA MET A 113 19.06 5.00 9.30
C MET A 113 17.81 4.20 9.67
N ASP A 114 17.94 2.89 9.91
CA ASP A 114 16.86 1.92 10.09
C ASP A 114 15.92 1.82 8.87
N ILE A 115 16.45 2.03 7.65
CA ILE A 115 15.68 1.94 6.41
C ILE A 115 16.10 0.70 5.63
N VAL A 116 15.16 -0.22 5.44
CA VAL A 116 15.34 -1.44 4.65
C VAL A 116 14.79 -1.23 3.25
N LEU A 117 15.59 -1.56 2.25
CA LEU A 117 15.19 -1.52 0.84
C LEU A 117 14.79 -2.91 0.34
N GLU A 118 13.63 -2.99 -0.31
CA GLU A 118 13.17 -4.16 -1.05
C GLU A 118 13.06 -3.81 -2.54
N ASP A 119 13.75 -4.58 -3.37
CA ASP A 119 13.66 -4.44 -4.82
C ASP A 119 12.72 -5.51 -5.38
N LYS A 120 11.67 -5.10 -6.08
CA LYS A 120 10.69 -5.99 -6.71
C LYS A 120 10.22 -5.42 -8.04
N ASP A 121 10.27 -6.23 -9.11
CA ASP A 121 9.76 -5.89 -10.44
C ASP A 121 10.18 -4.47 -10.91
N ASP A 122 11.50 -4.19 -10.88
CA ASP A 122 12.13 -2.88 -11.18
C ASP A 122 11.70 -1.70 -10.30
N THR A 123 10.94 -1.96 -9.24
CA THR A 123 10.54 -0.97 -8.24
C THR A 123 11.35 -1.16 -6.97
N THR A 124 11.86 -0.07 -6.39
CA THR A 124 12.46 -0.07 -5.06
C THR A 124 11.43 0.45 -4.07
N ILE A 125 11.02 -0.41 -3.15
CA ILE A 125 10.17 -0.11 -2.00
C ILE A 125 11.08 -0.01 -0.78
N TRP A 126 10.75 0.86 0.18
CA TRP A 126 11.50 0.98 1.42
C TRP A 126 10.57 0.99 2.62
N ARG A 127 11.05 0.46 3.75
CA ARG A 127 10.35 0.47 5.03
C ARG A 127 11.30 0.74 6.18
N TYR A 128 10.76 1.12 7.34
CA TYR A 128 11.53 1.12 8.58
C TYR A 128 11.65 -0.31 9.13
N ASP A 129 12.80 -0.59 9.74
CA ASP A 129 12.99 -1.74 10.65
C ASP A 129 12.61 -1.37 12.09
#